data_AF-A0A973FQ69-F1
#
_entry.id   AF-A0A973FQ69-F1
#
_cell.length_a   1.000
_cell.length_b   1.000
_cell.length_c   1.000
_cell.angle_alpha   90.00
_cell.angle_beta   90.00
_cell.angle_gamma   90.00
#
_symmetry.space_group_name_H-M   'P 1'
#
loop_
_entity.id
_entity.type
_entity.pdbx_description
1 polymer ?
#
loop_
_entity_poly.entity_id
_entity_poly.type
_entity_poly.pdbx_seq_one_letter_code
_entity_poly.pdbx_strand_id
1 'polypeptide(L)'
;RSLLIFGIPVLILLPTVGRAVWRALAYSRAPAPTRLILVGMLGIVLIMAVVVPLLALRVALSFLLLLISVPLLQRKIGPAAWFTLLLAWLAWAVLLGSEVVYIRDHLDGDSWYRMNTVFKFGIQSWVLISLAAAASLSVGLRALRRISGLYGQMIGLVGLAVLGALAAVYPLAAVPSRVANRFSVQTGLTLDGLAFMRQASFDYDCVAYGGCPIGANRVTVDLHGDAAAIDWLNRTIGGTPVVVQSDLWFYRAYGVRIAANTGLPTVISSLHENEQRAPSLVGVRSSALADFYTTTNIEQALRFLATYHVGYIYIGGVERAFYPVEGLAKFAAMEGSYLRRVYDADQVLIYQVYGVPTSYAIPAPLSRPATTDHPDLPTGETGAEIAALEQALAANPSDGSTAFGLADRYRALGRLEEAVRVLAPAARANPADVGLHHLLGDILSDLGRYEEAEDAYLAAAQADPSAGNWNKLGAALLAWGKLDKAELALDQAIMLEPNLPDPHYHLGRLFAQRREREPAISEIQVYLALAPDGPWAADASTLLADLSP
;
A
#
# COMPACT_ATOMS: atom_id res chain seq x y z
N ARG A 1 -22.07 16.30 -10.32
CA ARG A 1 -21.96 15.29 -11.41
C ARG A 1 -22.96 14.14 -11.22
N SER A 2 -23.01 13.45 -10.08
CA SER A 2 -23.95 12.34 -9.82
C SER A 2 -25.44 12.73 -9.88
N LEU A 3 -25.81 13.93 -9.43
CA LEU A 3 -27.19 14.43 -9.50
C LEU A 3 -27.66 14.71 -10.96
N LEU A 4 -26.75 15.15 -11.82
CA LEU A 4 -27.01 15.43 -13.24
C LEU A 4 -27.11 14.13 -14.07
N ILE A 5 -26.27 13.13 -13.76
CA ILE A 5 -26.22 11.85 -14.50
C ILE A 5 -27.36 10.90 -14.08
N PHE A 6 -27.73 10.89 -12.80
CA PHE A 6 -28.71 9.93 -12.26
C PHE A 6 -30.03 10.57 -11.81
N GLY A 7 -30.03 11.85 -11.40
CA GLY A 7 -31.23 12.52 -10.87
C GLY A 7 -32.20 12.98 -11.96
N ILE A 8 -31.69 13.49 -13.09
CA ILE A 8 -32.54 13.96 -14.21
C ILE A 8 -33.35 12.83 -14.85
N PRO A 9 -32.78 11.64 -15.16
CA PRO A 9 -33.58 10.52 -15.65
C PRO A 9 -34.66 10.07 -14.66
N VAL A 10 -34.39 10.06 -13.35
CA VAL A 10 -35.37 9.69 -12.31
C VAL A 10 -36.50 10.72 -12.21
N LEU A 11 -36.19 12.02 -12.28
CA LEU A 11 -37.17 13.10 -12.27
C LEU A 11 -38.05 13.12 -13.53
N ILE A 12 -37.48 12.80 -14.70
CA ILE A 12 -38.23 12.68 -15.96
C ILE A 12 -39.10 11.43 -15.98
N LEU A 13 -38.63 10.32 -15.38
CA LEU A 13 -39.37 9.06 -15.32
C LEU A 13 -40.46 9.04 -14.24
N LEU A 14 -40.35 9.86 -13.20
CA LEU A 14 -41.25 9.92 -12.04
C LEU A 14 -42.76 10.02 -12.41
N PRO A 15 -43.20 10.90 -13.34
CA PRO A 15 -44.60 11.00 -13.74
C PRO A 15 -45.09 9.79 -14.55
N THR A 16 -44.21 9.22 -15.39
CA THR A 16 -44.51 8.07 -16.26
C THR A 16 -44.51 6.74 -15.51
N VAL A 17 -43.51 6.52 -14.65
CA VAL A 17 -43.43 5.37 -13.73
C VAL A 17 -44.51 5.50 -12.68
N GLY A 18 -44.74 6.69 -12.12
CA GLY A 18 -45.85 6.96 -11.20
C GLY A 18 -47.20 6.62 -11.80
N ARG A 19 -47.50 7.05 -13.04
CA ARG A 19 -48.74 6.66 -13.74
C ARG A 19 -48.81 5.19 -14.10
N ALA A 20 -47.72 4.58 -14.54
CA ALA A 20 -47.69 3.17 -14.92
C ALA A 20 -47.84 2.25 -13.70
N VAL A 21 -47.20 2.59 -12.59
CA VAL A 21 -47.33 1.92 -11.29
C VAL A 21 -48.71 2.16 -10.70
N TRP A 22 -49.25 3.38 -10.77
CA TRP A 22 -50.63 3.67 -10.34
C TRP A 22 -51.66 2.88 -11.16
N ARG A 23 -51.50 2.79 -12.48
CA ARG A 23 -52.36 1.93 -13.32
C ARG A 23 -52.16 0.45 -13.00
N ALA A 24 -50.93 -0.02 -12.82
CA ALA A 24 -50.65 -1.40 -12.44
C ALA A 24 -51.25 -1.76 -11.06
N LEU A 25 -51.21 -0.84 -10.09
CA LEU A 25 -51.81 -1.00 -8.75
C LEU A 25 -53.35 -0.91 -8.80
N ALA A 26 -53.90 0.02 -9.58
CA ALA A 26 -55.34 0.23 -9.75
C ALA A 26 -56.03 -0.95 -10.47
N TYR A 27 -55.30 -1.65 -11.36
CA TYR A 27 -55.78 -2.84 -12.05
C TYR A 27 -55.28 -4.16 -11.45
N SER A 28 -54.44 -4.13 -10.41
CA SER A 28 -54.00 -5.34 -9.71
C SER A 28 -55.11 -5.89 -8.80
N ARG A 29 -55.34 -7.21 -8.83
CA ARG A 29 -56.18 -7.92 -7.85
C ARG A 29 -55.50 -8.10 -6.48
N ALA A 30 -54.40 -7.39 -6.21
CA ALA A 30 -53.64 -7.55 -4.98
C ALA A 30 -54.45 -7.03 -3.76
N PRO A 31 -54.37 -7.69 -2.59
CA PRO A 31 -55.00 -7.20 -1.36
C PRO A 31 -54.53 -5.78 -1.00
N ALA A 32 -55.41 -4.97 -0.42
CA ALA A 32 -55.12 -3.60 0.03
C ALA A 32 -53.80 -3.43 0.82
N PRO A 33 -53.43 -4.30 1.79
CA PRO A 33 -52.16 -4.16 2.51
C PRO A 33 -50.93 -4.29 1.61
N THR A 34 -50.98 -5.14 0.57
CA THR A 34 -49.88 -5.31 -0.39
C THR A 34 -49.67 -4.05 -1.23
N ARG A 35 -50.74 -3.32 -1.57
CA ARG A 35 -50.67 -2.05 -2.32
C ARG A 35 -50.05 -0.93 -1.49
N LEU A 36 -50.41 -0.84 -0.21
CA LEU A 36 -49.82 0.12 0.74
C LEU A 36 -48.32 -0.09 0.92
N ILE A 37 -47.88 -1.35 1.01
CA ILE A 37 -46.45 -1.70 1.09
C ILE A 37 -45.71 -1.27 -0.19
N LEU A 38 -46.27 -1.56 -1.37
CA LEU A 38 -45.70 -1.16 -2.67
C LEU A 38 -45.54 0.36 -2.82
N VAL A 39 -46.53 1.14 -2.39
CA VAL A 39 -46.50 2.61 -2.45
C VAL A 39 -45.52 3.18 -1.44
N GLY A 40 -45.53 2.66 -0.20
CA GLY A 40 -44.57 3.08 0.84
C GLY A 40 -43.12 2.83 0.42
N MET A 41 -42.83 1.66 -0.16
CA MET A 41 -41.50 1.31 -0.66
C MET A 41 -41.06 2.18 -1.83
N LEU A 42 -41.96 2.52 -2.77
CA LEU A 42 -41.66 3.46 -3.84
C LEU A 42 -41.29 4.85 -3.29
N GLY A 43 -42.01 5.31 -2.25
CA GLY A 43 -41.69 6.55 -1.54
C GLY A 43 -40.27 6.54 -0.95
N ILE A 44 -39.89 5.43 -0.30
CA ILE A 44 -38.55 5.26 0.28
C ILE A 44 -37.46 5.30 -0.81
N VAL A 45 -37.66 4.59 -1.93
CA VAL A 45 -36.70 4.59 -3.05
C VAL A 45 -36.54 6.00 -3.63
N LEU A 46 -37.62 6.75 -3.79
CA LEU A 46 -37.59 8.12 -4.32
C LEU A 46 -36.88 9.10 -3.37
N ILE A 47 -37.13 9.00 -2.07
CA ILE A 47 -36.42 9.80 -1.06
C ILE A 47 -34.92 9.47 -1.08
N MET A 48 -34.58 8.17 -1.09
CA MET A 48 -33.19 7.72 -1.16
C MET A 48 -32.52 8.14 -2.47
N ALA A 49 -33.25 8.23 -3.60
CA ALA A 49 -32.69 8.62 -4.88
C ALA A 49 -32.16 10.06 -4.89
N VAL A 50 -32.71 10.92 -4.02
CA VAL A 50 -32.24 12.30 -3.84
C VAL A 50 -30.99 12.34 -2.97
N VAL A 51 -30.95 11.53 -1.91
CA VAL A 51 -29.89 11.58 -0.88
C VAL A 51 -28.68 10.72 -1.25
N VAL A 52 -28.91 9.47 -1.67
CA VAL A 52 -27.88 8.47 -2.00
C VAL A 52 -28.28 7.70 -3.27
N PRO A 53 -28.07 8.28 -4.48
CA PRO A 53 -28.63 7.75 -5.74
C PRO A 53 -28.25 6.30 -6.06
N LEU A 54 -27.00 5.91 -5.78
CA LEU A 54 -26.51 4.56 -6.04
C LEU A 54 -27.16 3.52 -5.10
N LEU A 55 -27.35 3.89 -3.83
CA LEU A 55 -28.05 3.04 -2.86
C LEU A 55 -29.53 2.90 -3.24
N ALA A 56 -30.16 3.99 -3.67
CA ALA A 56 -31.55 3.98 -4.14
C ALA A 56 -31.75 3.05 -5.34
N LEU A 57 -30.84 3.09 -6.32
CA LEU A 57 -30.85 2.17 -7.45
C LEU A 57 -30.74 0.72 -6.99
N ARG A 58 -29.81 0.41 -6.07
CA ARG A 58 -29.63 -0.96 -5.55
C ARG A 58 -30.85 -1.47 -4.79
N VAL A 59 -31.45 -0.63 -3.94
CA VAL A 59 -32.70 -0.96 -3.23
C VAL A 59 -33.84 -1.18 -4.22
N ALA A 60 -33.99 -0.32 -5.23
CA ALA A 60 -35.01 -0.46 -6.26
C ALA A 60 -34.87 -1.77 -7.04
N LEU A 61 -33.64 -2.14 -7.42
CA LEU A 61 -33.36 -3.38 -8.14
C LEU A 61 -33.59 -4.62 -7.28
N SER A 62 -33.27 -4.56 -6.00
CA SER A 62 -33.57 -5.65 -5.05
C SER A 62 -35.08 -5.80 -4.83
N PHE A 63 -35.82 -4.69 -4.84
CA PHE A 63 -37.27 -4.73 -4.80
C PHE A 63 -37.88 -5.33 -6.07
N LEU A 64 -37.35 -4.97 -7.24
CA LEU A 64 -37.75 -5.60 -8.51
C LEU A 64 -37.48 -7.11 -8.49
N LEU A 65 -36.32 -7.54 -7.98
CA LEU A 65 -36.00 -8.96 -7.79
C LEU A 65 -37.02 -9.65 -6.87
N LEU A 66 -37.43 -9.00 -5.78
CA LEU A 66 -38.48 -9.49 -4.89
C LEU A 66 -39.83 -9.65 -5.58
N LEU A 67 -40.26 -8.63 -6.34
CA LEU A 67 -41.51 -8.68 -7.09
C LEU A 67 -41.52 -9.78 -8.15
N ILE A 68 -40.37 -10.09 -8.76
CA ILE A 68 -40.23 -11.21 -9.70
C ILE A 68 -40.21 -12.56 -8.96
N SER A 69 -39.56 -12.61 -7.79
CA SER A 69 -39.38 -13.84 -7.01
C SER A 69 -40.68 -14.34 -6.38
N VAL A 70 -41.54 -13.44 -5.87
CA VAL A 70 -42.78 -13.81 -5.16
C VAL A 70 -43.75 -14.64 -6.01
N PRO A 71 -44.07 -14.28 -7.27
CA PRO A 71 -44.87 -15.13 -8.15
C PRO A 71 -44.19 -16.44 -8.54
N LEU A 72 -42.84 -16.46 -8.60
CA LEU A 72 -42.07 -17.66 -8.91
C LEU A 72 -42.07 -18.65 -7.73
N LEU A 73 -42.03 -18.16 -6.49
CA LEU A 73 -42.23 -18.93 -5.25
C LEU A 73 -43.59 -19.63 -5.22
N GLN A 74 -44.62 -18.99 -5.77
CA GLN A 74 -45.98 -19.53 -5.86
C GLN A 74 -46.16 -20.56 -6.98
N ARG A 75 -45.15 -20.75 -7.85
CA ARG A 75 -45.14 -21.72 -8.95
C ARG A 75 -44.20 -22.89 -8.60
N LYS A 76 -44.52 -24.11 -9.06
CA LYS A 76 -43.60 -25.26 -8.99
C LYS A 76 -42.47 -25.08 -10.02
N ILE A 77 -41.49 -24.22 -9.72
CA ILE A 77 -40.30 -24.03 -10.54
C ILE A 77 -39.26 -25.13 -10.26
N GLY A 78 -38.48 -25.49 -11.29
CA GLY A 78 -37.48 -26.56 -11.17
C GLY A 78 -36.25 -26.15 -10.33
N PRO A 79 -35.43 -27.12 -9.87
CA PRO A 79 -34.25 -26.86 -9.03
C PRO A 79 -33.26 -25.86 -9.64
N ALA A 80 -33.06 -25.88 -10.95
CA ALA A 80 -32.17 -24.94 -11.62
C ALA A 80 -32.65 -23.47 -11.52
N ALA A 81 -33.96 -23.24 -11.57
CA ALA A 81 -34.53 -21.90 -11.42
C ALA A 81 -34.42 -21.43 -9.96
N TRP A 82 -34.63 -22.33 -9.00
CA TRP A 82 -34.36 -22.07 -7.58
C TRP A 82 -32.92 -21.66 -7.33
N PHE A 83 -31.98 -22.44 -7.85
CA PHE A 83 -30.56 -22.15 -7.72
C PHE A 83 -30.20 -20.79 -8.32
N THR A 84 -30.71 -20.48 -9.52
CA THR A 84 -30.52 -19.17 -10.18
C THR A 84 -31.03 -18.01 -9.32
N LEU A 85 -32.22 -18.15 -8.72
CA LEU A 85 -32.79 -17.13 -7.83
C LEU A 85 -31.97 -16.98 -6.54
N LEU A 86 -31.49 -18.07 -5.96
CA LEU A 86 -30.64 -18.05 -4.76
C LEU A 86 -29.32 -17.32 -5.02
N LEU A 87 -28.67 -17.56 -6.17
CA LEU A 87 -27.46 -16.83 -6.55
C LEU A 87 -27.71 -15.33 -6.68
N ALA A 88 -28.81 -14.94 -7.34
CA ALA A 88 -29.19 -13.54 -7.48
C ALA A 88 -29.47 -12.89 -6.12
N TRP A 89 -30.23 -13.54 -5.24
CA TRP A 89 -30.54 -13.04 -3.91
C TRP A 89 -29.32 -12.94 -3.01
N LEU A 90 -28.44 -13.95 -3.03
CA LEU A 90 -27.20 -13.92 -2.26
C LEU A 90 -26.32 -12.75 -2.69
N ALA A 91 -26.16 -12.54 -4.00
CA ALA A 91 -25.38 -11.42 -4.51
C ALA A 91 -25.96 -10.05 -4.08
N TRP A 92 -27.28 -9.87 -4.20
CA TRP A 92 -27.94 -8.64 -3.79
C TRP A 92 -27.90 -8.43 -2.28
N ALA A 93 -28.04 -9.50 -1.48
CA ALA A 93 -27.92 -9.44 -0.03
C ALA A 93 -26.51 -9.02 0.39
N VAL A 94 -25.46 -9.53 -0.26
CA VAL A 94 -24.07 -9.12 0.01
C VAL A 94 -23.84 -7.67 -0.43
N LEU A 95 -24.29 -7.26 -1.61
CA LEU A 95 -24.15 -5.88 -2.10
C LEU A 95 -24.85 -4.87 -1.18
N LEU A 96 -26.09 -5.14 -0.76
CA LEU A 96 -26.81 -4.29 0.20
C LEU A 96 -26.22 -4.40 1.61
N GLY A 97 -25.81 -5.59 2.02
CA GLY A 97 -25.16 -5.83 3.31
C GLY A 97 -23.92 -4.96 3.46
N SER A 98 -23.08 -4.87 2.42
CA SER A 98 -21.87 -4.03 2.41
C SER A 98 -22.14 -2.52 2.48
N GLU A 99 -23.39 -2.08 2.26
CA GLU A 99 -23.78 -0.67 2.43
C GLU A 99 -24.09 -0.33 3.91
N VAL A 100 -24.47 -1.33 4.71
CA VAL A 100 -24.89 -1.17 6.11
C VAL A 100 -23.84 -1.70 7.09
N VAL A 101 -23.23 -2.83 6.74
CA VAL A 101 -22.25 -3.55 7.54
C VAL A 101 -20.91 -3.47 6.82
N TYR A 102 -19.95 -2.83 7.45
CA TYR A 102 -18.58 -2.77 6.98
C TYR A 102 -17.61 -2.93 8.14
N ILE A 103 -16.42 -3.42 7.83
CA ILE A 103 -15.31 -3.48 8.78
C ILE A 103 -14.73 -2.07 8.88
N ARG A 104 -14.78 -1.48 10.07
CA ARG A 104 -14.06 -0.24 10.37
C ARG A 104 -12.57 -0.55 10.42
N ASP A 105 -11.80 0.18 9.64
CA ASP A 105 -10.34 0.10 9.58
C ASP A 105 -9.76 1.51 9.45
N HIS A 106 -8.50 1.63 9.03
CA HIS A 106 -7.80 2.92 8.91
C HIS A 106 -8.44 3.89 7.89
N LEU A 107 -9.42 3.45 7.09
CA LEU A 107 -10.16 4.30 6.17
C LEU A 107 -11.44 4.88 6.79
N ASP A 108 -11.81 4.49 8.02
CA ASP A 108 -13.02 4.97 8.68
C ASP A 108 -12.97 6.50 8.86
N GLY A 109 -14.08 7.18 8.58
CA GLY A 109 -14.15 8.65 8.58
C GLY A 109 -13.81 9.32 7.24
N ASP A 110 -13.15 8.62 6.31
CA ASP A 110 -12.85 9.15 4.98
C ASP A 110 -13.94 8.87 3.95
N SER A 111 -13.81 9.48 2.76
CA SER A 111 -14.66 9.19 1.60
C SER A 111 -14.62 7.72 1.12
N TRP A 112 -13.68 6.92 1.62
CA TRP A 112 -13.45 5.52 1.26
C TRP A 112 -13.72 4.52 2.40
N TYR A 113 -14.41 4.92 3.47
CA TYR A 113 -14.64 4.20 4.73
C TYR A 113 -15.08 2.71 4.65
N ARG A 114 -15.58 2.26 3.51
CA ARG A 114 -16.04 0.88 3.29
C ARG A 114 -15.27 0.13 2.21
N MET A 115 -14.20 0.72 1.67
CA MET A 115 -13.50 0.24 0.49
C MET A 115 -13.05 -1.21 0.66
N ASN A 116 -12.46 -1.57 1.79
CA ASN A 116 -11.96 -2.92 2.04
C ASN A 116 -13.09 -3.95 2.12
N THR A 117 -14.25 -3.59 2.67
CA THR A 117 -15.43 -4.47 2.69
C THR A 117 -15.96 -4.69 1.27
N VAL A 118 -16.13 -3.60 0.50
CA VAL A 118 -16.60 -3.67 -0.90
C VAL A 118 -15.61 -4.45 -1.77
N PHE A 119 -14.31 -4.28 -1.56
CA PHE A 119 -13.26 -5.00 -2.28
C PHE A 119 -13.32 -6.51 -2.01
N LYS A 120 -13.46 -6.90 -0.73
CA LYS A 120 -13.50 -8.32 -0.32
C LYS A 120 -14.72 -9.09 -0.81
N PHE A 121 -15.87 -8.42 -1.01
CA PHE A 121 -17.14 -9.07 -1.35
C PHE A 121 -17.70 -8.70 -2.74
N GLY A 122 -17.17 -7.63 -3.35
CA GLY A 122 -17.69 -7.09 -4.59
C GLY A 122 -17.52 -8.03 -5.77
N ILE A 123 -16.33 -8.61 -5.95
CA ILE A 123 -16.05 -9.54 -7.05
C ILE A 123 -16.95 -10.77 -6.98
N GLN A 124 -17.10 -11.35 -5.79
CA GLN A 124 -17.93 -12.52 -5.55
C GLN A 124 -19.39 -12.21 -5.90
N SER A 125 -19.89 -11.03 -5.49
CA SER A 125 -21.23 -10.58 -5.86
C SER A 125 -21.41 -10.45 -7.38
N TRP A 126 -20.42 -9.89 -8.08
CA TRP A 126 -20.44 -9.79 -9.55
C TRP A 126 -20.41 -11.16 -10.24
N VAL A 127 -19.62 -12.11 -9.73
CA VAL A 127 -19.57 -13.49 -10.24
C VAL A 127 -20.93 -14.16 -10.07
N LEU A 128 -21.55 -14.05 -8.89
CA LEU A 128 -22.87 -14.61 -8.62
C LEU A 128 -23.95 -14.02 -9.53
N ILE A 129 -23.96 -12.69 -9.73
CA ILE A 129 -24.87 -12.02 -10.67
C ILE A 129 -24.63 -12.50 -12.11
N SER A 130 -23.37 -12.65 -12.51
CA SER A 130 -23.00 -13.09 -13.87
C SER A 130 -23.49 -14.52 -14.14
N LEU A 131 -23.33 -15.42 -13.18
CA LEU A 131 -23.85 -16.79 -13.27
C LEU A 131 -25.37 -16.81 -13.32
N ALA A 132 -26.04 -16.03 -12.46
CA ALA A 132 -27.49 -15.92 -12.45
C ALA A 132 -28.03 -15.34 -13.77
N ALA A 133 -27.36 -14.33 -14.33
CA ALA A 133 -27.70 -13.72 -15.60
C ALA A 133 -27.52 -14.71 -16.77
N ALA A 134 -26.40 -15.45 -16.80
CA ALA A 134 -26.14 -16.45 -17.84
C ALA A 134 -27.20 -17.58 -17.82
N ALA A 135 -27.53 -18.10 -16.63
CA ALA A 135 -28.60 -19.10 -16.47
C ALA A 135 -29.96 -18.54 -16.93
N SER A 136 -30.28 -17.31 -16.53
CA SER A 136 -31.53 -16.62 -16.88
C SER A 136 -31.65 -16.32 -18.37
N LEU A 137 -30.55 -16.02 -19.06
CA LEU A 137 -30.54 -15.74 -20.50
C LEU A 137 -31.05 -16.94 -21.31
N SER A 138 -30.64 -18.16 -20.96
CA SER A 138 -31.11 -19.38 -21.61
C SER A 138 -32.63 -19.59 -21.47
N VAL A 139 -33.18 -19.21 -20.32
CA VAL A 139 -34.62 -19.29 -20.04
C VAL A 139 -35.34 -18.18 -20.79
N GLY A 140 -34.80 -16.96 -20.78
CA GLY A 140 -35.32 -15.81 -21.51
C GLY A 140 -35.41 -16.06 -23.02
N LEU A 141 -34.35 -16.61 -23.62
CA LEU A 141 -34.33 -16.98 -25.05
C LEU A 141 -35.36 -18.06 -25.38
N ARG A 142 -35.55 -19.06 -24.52
CA ARG A 142 -36.60 -20.09 -24.71
C ARG A 142 -38.00 -19.52 -24.54
N ALA A 143 -38.21 -18.63 -23.57
CA ALA A 143 -39.47 -17.94 -23.37
C ALA A 143 -39.81 -17.05 -24.58
N LEU A 144 -38.80 -16.37 -25.13
CA LEU A 144 -38.96 -15.52 -26.31
C LEU A 144 -39.45 -16.31 -27.53
N ARG A 145 -38.92 -17.51 -27.76
CA ARG A 145 -39.37 -18.42 -28.82
C ARG A 145 -40.83 -18.88 -28.67
N ARG A 146 -41.40 -18.79 -27.45
CA ARG A 146 -42.80 -19.15 -27.17
C ARG A 146 -43.77 -17.98 -27.37
N ILE A 147 -43.26 -16.74 -27.51
CA ILE A 147 -44.10 -15.58 -27.84
C ILE A 147 -44.58 -15.74 -29.28
N SER A 148 -45.91 -15.69 -29.47
CA SER A 148 -46.51 -15.74 -30.80
C SER A 148 -46.35 -14.40 -31.52
N GLY A 149 -45.97 -14.46 -32.80
CA GLY A 149 -45.82 -13.29 -33.66
C GLY A 149 -44.38 -12.77 -33.76
N LEU A 150 -43.98 -12.47 -35.01
CA LEU A 150 -42.64 -12.00 -35.37
C LEU A 150 -42.24 -10.73 -34.59
N TYR A 151 -43.17 -9.79 -34.41
CA TYR A 151 -42.92 -8.52 -33.73
C TYR A 151 -42.53 -8.72 -32.26
N GLY A 152 -43.21 -9.61 -31.52
CA GLY A 152 -42.88 -9.88 -30.12
C GLY A 152 -41.49 -10.50 -29.94
N GLN A 153 -41.13 -11.42 -30.85
CA GLN A 153 -39.80 -12.03 -30.88
C GLN A 153 -38.71 -11.00 -31.24
N MET A 154 -38.95 -10.15 -32.24
CA MET A 154 -38.02 -9.08 -32.60
C MET A 154 -37.81 -8.09 -31.46
N ILE A 155 -38.88 -7.65 -30.80
CA ILE A 155 -38.79 -6.71 -29.66
C ILE A 155 -37.91 -7.30 -28.55
N GLY A 156 -38.09 -8.57 -28.19
CA GLY A 156 -37.26 -9.17 -27.15
C GLY A 156 -35.83 -9.46 -27.59
N LEU A 157 -35.59 -9.81 -28.86
CA LEU A 157 -34.23 -9.95 -29.40
C LEU A 157 -33.49 -8.60 -29.41
N VAL A 158 -34.17 -7.53 -29.85
CA VAL A 158 -33.65 -6.17 -29.79
C VAL A 158 -33.38 -5.76 -28.35
N GLY A 159 -34.28 -6.07 -27.41
CA GLY A 159 -34.06 -5.82 -25.98
C GLY A 159 -32.81 -6.52 -25.45
N LEU A 160 -32.60 -7.79 -25.79
CA LEU A 160 -31.38 -8.53 -25.42
C LEU A 160 -30.13 -7.95 -26.09
N ALA A 161 -30.22 -7.54 -27.35
CA ALA A 161 -29.11 -6.90 -28.07
C ALA A 161 -28.74 -5.55 -27.44
N VAL A 162 -29.72 -4.75 -27.03
CA VAL A 162 -29.50 -3.49 -26.31
C VAL A 162 -28.82 -3.75 -24.96
N LEU A 163 -29.27 -4.74 -24.18
CA LEU A 163 -28.61 -5.11 -22.92
C LEU A 163 -27.15 -5.55 -23.15
N GLY A 164 -26.90 -6.33 -24.19
CA GLY A 164 -25.54 -6.72 -24.59
C GLY A 164 -24.68 -5.52 -25.00
N ALA A 165 -25.23 -4.60 -25.79
CA ALA A 165 -24.54 -3.37 -26.19
C ALA A 165 -24.21 -2.47 -24.98
N LEU A 166 -25.14 -2.33 -24.03
CA LEU A 166 -24.91 -1.58 -22.79
C LEU A 166 -23.80 -2.22 -21.94
N ALA A 167 -23.76 -3.56 -21.84
CA ALA A 167 -22.69 -4.27 -21.15
C ALA A 167 -21.32 -4.07 -21.85
N ALA A 168 -21.31 -4.00 -23.18
CA ALA A 168 -20.11 -3.77 -23.99
C ALA A 168 -19.56 -2.33 -23.92
N VAL A 169 -20.28 -1.39 -23.31
CA VAL A 169 -19.76 -0.03 -23.07
C VAL A 169 -18.56 -0.06 -22.12
N TYR A 170 -18.57 -0.93 -21.11
CA TYR A 170 -17.51 -0.96 -20.10
C TYR A 170 -16.12 -1.21 -20.71
N PRO A 171 -15.87 -2.27 -21.51
CA PRO A 171 -14.57 -2.49 -22.14
C PRO A 171 -14.07 -1.31 -23.00
N LEU A 172 -14.99 -0.57 -23.64
CA LEU A 172 -14.65 0.56 -24.51
C LEU A 172 -14.34 1.85 -23.74
N ALA A 173 -15.06 2.09 -22.64
CA ALA A 173 -14.97 3.33 -21.87
C ALA A 173 -14.07 3.23 -20.63
N ALA A 174 -13.77 2.02 -20.16
CA ALA A 174 -13.04 1.81 -18.90
C ALA A 174 -11.62 2.37 -18.95
N VAL A 175 -10.87 2.12 -20.04
CA VAL A 175 -9.49 2.59 -20.21
C VAL A 175 -9.40 4.12 -20.14
N PRO A 176 -10.07 4.91 -21.01
CA PRO A 176 -9.97 6.36 -20.97
C PRO A 176 -10.49 6.94 -19.65
N SER A 177 -11.55 6.36 -19.06
CA SER A 177 -12.07 6.80 -17.76
C SER A 177 -11.09 6.56 -16.61
N ARG A 178 -10.38 5.42 -16.61
CA ARG A 178 -9.41 5.09 -15.56
C ARG A 178 -8.15 5.92 -15.70
N VAL A 179 -7.67 6.10 -16.93
CA VAL A 179 -6.49 6.93 -17.24
C VAL A 179 -6.73 8.39 -16.85
N ALA A 180 -7.89 8.97 -17.19
CA ALA A 180 -8.21 10.37 -16.88
C ALA A 180 -8.26 10.70 -15.37
N ASN A 181 -8.36 9.69 -14.50
CA ASN A 181 -8.26 9.88 -13.05
C ASN A 181 -6.81 9.92 -12.53
N ARG A 182 -5.83 9.55 -13.35
CA ARG A 182 -4.42 9.41 -12.97
C ARG A 182 -3.48 10.29 -13.78
N PHE A 183 -3.74 10.41 -15.08
CA PHE A 183 -2.90 11.12 -16.03
C PHE A 183 -3.74 12.14 -16.78
N SER A 184 -3.18 13.33 -17.02
CA SER A 184 -3.78 14.43 -17.77
C SER A 184 -3.71 14.19 -19.29
N VAL A 185 -4.03 12.98 -19.75
CA VAL A 185 -3.95 12.57 -21.16
C VAL A 185 -5.30 12.12 -21.71
N GLN A 186 -5.49 12.33 -23.01
CA GLN A 186 -6.68 11.87 -23.73
C GLN A 186 -6.30 10.80 -24.75
N THR A 187 -6.61 9.55 -24.44
CA THR A 187 -6.32 8.41 -25.34
C THR A 187 -7.35 8.19 -26.44
N GLY A 188 -8.52 8.83 -26.34
CA GLY A 188 -9.69 8.45 -27.14
C GLY A 188 -10.23 7.05 -26.77
N LEU A 189 -11.13 6.53 -27.60
CA LEU A 189 -11.65 5.16 -27.45
C LEU A 189 -10.60 4.16 -27.95
N THR A 190 -10.12 3.30 -27.06
CA THR A 190 -9.11 2.30 -27.39
C THR A 190 -9.20 1.10 -26.46
N LEU A 191 -8.84 -0.08 -26.98
CA LEU A 191 -8.63 -1.30 -26.20
C LEU A 191 -7.15 -1.49 -25.82
N ASP A 192 -6.25 -0.67 -26.36
CA ASP A 192 -4.82 -0.66 -26.02
C ASP A 192 -4.61 0.01 -24.65
N GLY A 193 -4.31 -0.81 -23.64
CA GLY A 193 -4.07 -0.37 -22.28
C GLY A 193 -2.79 0.47 -22.11
N LEU A 194 -1.87 0.44 -23.08
CA LEU A 194 -0.62 1.20 -23.07
C LEU A 194 -0.73 2.52 -23.85
N ALA A 195 -1.84 2.75 -24.56
CA ALA A 195 -2.00 3.92 -25.43
C ALA A 195 -1.77 5.26 -24.72
N PHE A 196 -2.08 5.33 -23.42
CA PHE A 196 -1.88 6.54 -22.62
C PHE A 196 -0.41 6.88 -22.40
N MET A 197 0.47 5.87 -22.28
CA MET A 197 1.88 6.07 -21.96
C MET A 197 2.58 6.90 -23.03
N ARG A 198 2.17 6.79 -24.30
CA ARG A 198 2.72 7.56 -25.44
C ARG A 198 2.62 9.09 -25.29
N GLN A 199 1.82 9.57 -24.33
CA GLN A 199 1.62 10.99 -24.06
C GLN A 199 1.70 11.31 -22.56
N ALA A 200 1.89 10.30 -21.70
CA ALA A 200 1.73 10.47 -20.27
C ALA A 200 2.99 11.03 -19.63
N SER A 201 2.86 12.24 -19.13
CA SER A 201 3.74 12.80 -18.11
C SER A 201 2.90 13.26 -16.92
N PHE A 202 3.46 13.17 -15.73
CA PHE A 202 2.79 13.59 -14.50
C PHE A 202 3.79 14.12 -13.48
N ASP A 203 3.34 15.08 -12.67
CA ASP A 203 4.11 15.58 -11.54
C ASP A 203 3.82 14.72 -10.31
N TYR A 204 4.86 14.10 -9.79
CA TYR A 204 4.82 13.36 -8.55
C TYR A 204 5.08 14.29 -7.37
N ASP A 205 4.16 14.29 -6.40
CA ASP A 205 4.26 15.10 -5.18
C ASP A 205 5.01 14.33 -4.09
N CYS A 206 6.29 14.66 -3.92
CA CYS A 206 7.13 13.96 -2.97
C CYS A 206 6.85 14.32 -1.52
N VAL A 207 6.28 15.49 -1.25
CA VAL A 207 5.89 15.87 0.12
C VAL A 207 4.75 14.97 0.57
N ALA A 208 3.79 14.72 -0.32
CA ALA A 208 2.66 13.85 -0.01
C ALA A 208 3.00 12.36 0.02
N TYR A 209 3.98 11.91 -0.77
CA TYR A 209 4.18 10.47 -1.04
C TYR A 209 5.60 9.94 -0.78
N GLY A 210 6.56 10.81 -0.44
CA GLY A 210 7.94 10.44 -0.15
C GLY A 210 8.76 9.97 -1.36
N GLY A 211 10.05 9.69 -1.13
CA GLY A 211 10.96 9.10 -2.12
C GLY A 211 11.61 10.11 -3.08
N CYS A 212 11.68 11.40 -2.72
CA CYS A 212 12.25 12.42 -3.60
C CYS A 212 13.78 12.36 -3.68
N PRO A 213 14.37 12.75 -4.82
CA PRO A 213 15.75 13.19 -4.88
C PRO A 213 16.00 14.33 -3.87
N ILE A 214 17.24 14.42 -3.37
CA ILE A 214 17.62 15.42 -2.38
C ILE A 214 17.32 16.83 -2.92
N GLY A 215 16.55 17.61 -2.14
CA GLY A 215 16.20 19.00 -2.46
C GLY A 215 15.00 19.17 -3.41
N ALA A 216 14.35 18.09 -3.84
CA ALA A 216 13.13 18.15 -4.64
C ALA A 216 11.87 17.99 -3.76
N ASN A 217 10.83 18.77 -4.08
CA ASN A 217 9.48 18.59 -3.49
C ASN A 217 8.51 17.97 -4.51
N ARG A 218 8.82 18.11 -5.81
CA ARG A 218 8.07 17.53 -6.92
C ARG A 218 9.02 17.05 -7.99
N VAL A 219 8.65 15.95 -8.64
CA VAL A 219 9.43 15.36 -9.72
C VAL A 219 8.49 15.06 -10.88
N THR A 220 8.81 15.57 -12.07
CA THR A 220 8.07 15.25 -13.28
C THR A 220 8.56 13.92 -13.84
N VAL A 221 7.64 12.98 -14.04
CA VAL A 221 7.90 11.68 -14.64
C VAL A 221 7.34 11.67 -16.07
N ASP A 222 8.13 11.20 -17.03
CA ASP A 222 7.71 11.00 -18.42
C ASP A 222 7.66 9.51 -18.75
N LEU A 223 6.51 9.02 -19.22
CA LEU A 223 6.30 7.61 -19.57
C LEU A 223 6.26 7.36 -21.08
N HIS A 224 6.59 8.36 -21.92
CA HIS A 224 6.45 8.27 -23.38
C HIS A 224 7.07 6.98 -23.95
N GLY A 225 8.33 6.72 -23.62
CA GLY A 225 9.09 5.58 -24.16
C GLY A 225 8.66 4.22 -23.59
N ASP A 226 7.98 4.18 -22.44
CA ASP A 226 7.62 2.93 -21.77
C ASP A 226 6.64 2.08 -22.60
N ALA A 227 5.75 2.71 -23.37
CA ALA A 227 4.77 1.98 -24.19
C ALA A 227 5.45 1.04 -25.20
N ALA A 228 6.41 1.57 -25.95
CA ALA A 228 7.14 0.83 -26.99
C ALA A 228 8.09 -0.20 -26.37
N ALA A 229 8.73 0.13 -25.24
CA ALA A 229 9.62 -0.79 -24.54
C ALA A 229 8.86 -1.97 -23.94
N ILE A 230 7.68 -1.76 -23.36
CA ILE A 230 6.81 -2.83 -22.85
C ILE A 230 6.31 -3.72 -23.98
N ASP A 231 5.89 -3.15 -25.11
CA ASP A 231 5.48 -3.94 -26.29
C ASP A 231 6.65 -4.76 -26.84
N TRP A 232 7.85 -4.19 -26.88
CA TRP A 232 9.07 -4.92 -27.23
C TRP A 232 9.36 -6.08 -26.27
N LEU A 233 9.27 -5.86 -24.95
CA LEU A 233 9.44 -6.91 -23.93
C LEU A 233 8.46 -8.05 -24.16
N ASN A 234 7.17 -7.75 -24.33
CA ASN A 234 6.10 -8.73 -24.53
C ASN A 234 6.26 -9.57 -25.80
N ARG A 235 6.87 -9.02 -26.86
CA ARG A 235 7.07 -9.73 -28.13
C ARG A 235 8.39 -10.50 -28.19
N THR A 236 9.40 -10.04 -27.46
CA THR A 236 10.79 -10.50 -27.64
C THR A 236 11.23 -11.42 -26.52
N ILE A 237 10.77 -11.18 -25.29
CA ILE A 237 11.24 -11.90 -24.11
C ILE A 237 10.35 -13.10 -23.84
N GLY A 238 10.90 -14.30 -23.99
CA GLY A 238 10.27 -15.55 -23.57
C GLY A 238 10.69 -15.98 -22.15
N GLY A 239 9.95 -16.92 -21.57
CA GLY A 239 10.20 -17.44 -20.23
C GLY A 239 9.77 -16.45 -19.13
N THR A 240 10.39 -16.55 -17.96
CA THR A 240 10.08 -15.70 -16.79
C THR A 240 11.35 -15.07 -16.20
N PRO A 241 12.20 -14.39 -17.01
CA PRO A 241 13.37 -13.70 -16.47
C PRO A 241 12.95 -12.54 -15.55
N VAL A 242 13.72 -12.31 -14.50
CA VAL A 242 13.52 -11.16 -13.61
C VAL A 242 13.93 -9.89 -14.35
N VAL A 243 12.99 -8.95 -14.50
CA VAL A 243 13.24 -7.60 -15.01
C VAL A 243 13.29 -6.66 -13.82
N VAL A 244 14.48 -6.18 -13.47
CA VAL A 244 14.61 -5.17 -12.42
C VAL A 244 14.15 -3.81 -12.96
N GLN A 245 13.33 -3.14 -12.17
CA GLN A 245 12.73 -1.81 -12.38
C GLN A 245 12.62 -1.12 -11.01
N SER A 246 12.28 0.17 -10.95
CA SER A 246 11.98 0.84 -9.69
C SER A 246 10.82 0.17 -8.93
N ASP A 247 10.86 0.19 -7.59
CA ASP A 247 9.72 -0.17 -6.73
C ASP A 247 8.97 1.05 -6.21
N LEU A 248 9.24 2.25 -6.76
CA LEU A 248 8.60 3.47 -6.30
C LEU A 248 7.08 3.39 -6.40
N TRP A 249 6.43 3.79 -5.30
CA TRP A 249 4.99 3.82 -5.03
C TRP A 249 4.06 3.46 -6.21
N PHE A 250 3.55 2.23 -6.24
CA PHE A 250 2.83 1.63 -7.37
C PHE A 250 1.64 2.43 -7.92
N TYR A 251 0.81 3.04 -7.07
CA TYR A 251 -0.45 3.65 -7.55
C TYR A 251 -0.31 5.08 -8.09
N ARG A 252 0.74 5.83 -7.72
CA ARG A 252 0.99 7.23 -8.11
C ARG A 252 2.20 7.32 -9.03
N ALA A 253 3.38 6.93 -8.53
CA ALA A 253 4.61 6.93 -9.32
C ALA A 253 4.60 5.87 -10.42
N TYR A 254 3.71 4.88 -10.30
CA TYR A 254 3.59 3.79 -11.26
C TYR A 254 4.93 3.05 -11.44
N GLY A 255 5.76 2.97 -10.39
CA GLY A 255 7.14 2.48 -10.49
C GLY A 255 7.23 1.04 -10.97
N VAL A 256 6.30 0.18 -10.54
CA VAL A 256 6.28 -1.26 -10.88
C VAL A 256 5.59 -1.57 -12.23
N ARG A 257 5.50 -0.58 -13.13
CA ARG A 257 4.76 -0.65 -14.41
C ARG A 257 5.20 -1.76 -15.35
N ILE A 258 6.46 -2.17 -15.36
CA ILE A 258 6.97 -3.17 -16.31
C ILE A 258 6.41 -4.54 -15.96
N ALA A 259 6.58 -4.99 -14.71
CA ALA A 259 5.94 -6.23 -14.24
C ALA A 259 4.41 -6.19 -14.40
N ALA A 260 3.77 -5.07 -14.08
CA ALA A 260 2.31 -4.93 -14.17
C ALA A 260 1.75 -5.08 -15.60
N ASN A 261 2.52 -4.70 -16.62
CA ASN A 261 2.08 -4.74 -18.03
C ASN A 261 2.68 -5.87 -18.86
N THR A 262 3.67 -6.60 -18.33
CA THR A 262 4.31 -7.73 -19.02
C THR A 262 4.06 -9.08 -18.35
N GLY A 263 3.73 -9.09 -17.06
CA GLY A 263 3.68 -10.31 -16.26
C GLY A 263 5.05 -10.90 -15.93
N LEU A 264 6.14 -10.27 -16.39
CA LEU A 264 7.50 -10.67 -16.02
C LEU A 264 7.77 -10.37 -14.55
N PRO A 265 8.48 -11.26 -13.82
CA PRO A 265 8.80 -11.03 -12.42
C PRO A 265 9.74 -9.83 -12.25
N THR A 266 9.61 -9.13 -11.13
CA THR A 266 10.56 -8.09 -10.66
C THR A 266 11.06 -8.47 -9.26
N VAL A 267 12.05 -7.74 -8.75
CA VAL A 267 12.67 -8.00 -7.44
C VAL A 267 11.69 -7.77 -6.29
N ILE A 268 10.93 -6.67 -6.32
CA ILE A 268 9.96 -6.35 -5.27
C ILE A 268 8.87 -5.38 -5.77
N SER A 269 7.69 -5.48 -5.13
CA SER A 269 6.61 -4.48 -5.19
C SER A 269 6.20 -4.16 -3.75
N SER A 270 6.93 -3.26 -3.11
CA SER A 270 6.96 -3.12 -1.64
C SER A 270 5.59 -2.85 -1.02
N LEU A 271 4.75 -2.04 -1.68
CA LEU A 271 3.40 -1.73 -1.20
C LEU A 271 2.52 -2.98 -1.05
N HIS A 272 2.43 -3.82 -2.09
CA HIS A 272 1.59 -5.03 -2.06
C HIS A 272 2.21 -6.16 -1.25
N GLU A 273 3.54 -6.26 -1.26
CA GLU A 273 4.26 -7.27 -0.51
C GLU A 273 4.10 -7.07 1.00
N ASN A 274 4.06 -5.81 1.47
CA ASN A 274 3.79 -5.46 2.86
C ASN A 274 2.39 -5.86 3.35
N GLU A 275 1.43 -6.08 2.45
CA GLU A 275 0.09 -6.57 2.84
C GLU A 275 0.09 -8.07 3.18
N GLN A 276 1.11 -8.81 2.73
CA GLN A 276 1.17 -10.28 2.84
C GLN A 276 2.41 -10.80 3.57
N ARG A 277 3.42 -9.97 3.79
CA ARG A 277 4.70 -10.33 4.40
C ARG A 277 5.10 -9.32 5.47
N ALA A 278 5.98 -9.76 6.38
CA ALA A 278 6.54 -8.88 7.40
C ALA A 278 7.28 -7.70 6.74
N PRO A 279 6.98 -6.45 7.11
CA PRO A 279 7.58 -5.27 6.49
C PRO A 279 9.10 -5.26 6.53
N SER A 280 9.73 -5.83 7.57
CA SER A 280 11.18 -5.96 7.67
C SER A 280 11.79 -6.80 6.54
N LEU A 281 11.12 -7.89 6.11
CA LEU A 281 11.58 -8.73 5.01
C LEU A 281 11.45 -8.04 3.65
N VAL A 282 10.39 -7.25 3.48
CA VAL A 282 10.14 -6.46 2.27
C VAL A 282 11.12 -5.29 2.17
N GLY A 283 11.34 -4.61 3.30
CA GLY A 283 12.24 -3.46 3.42
C GLY A 283 13.68 -3.78 3.03
N VAL A 284 14.21 -4.95 3.39
CA VAL A 284 15.56 -5.39 2.96
C VAL A 284 15.69 -5.44 1.44
N ARG A 285 14.66 -5.96 0.74
CA ARG A 285 14.68 -6.05 -0.73
C ARG A 285 14.45 -4.70 -1.40
N SER A 286 13.58 -3.87 -0.82
CA SER A 286 13.33 -2.49 -1.28
C SER A 286 14.60 -1.64 -1.17
N SER A 287 15.30 -1.71 -0.04
CA SER A 287 16.58 -1.04 0.18
C SER A 287 17.65 -1.53 -0.80
N ALA A 288 17.79 -2.86 -0.96
CA ALA A 288 18.74 -3.42 -1.91
C ALA A 288 18.49 -2.97 -3.36
N LEU A 289 17.22 -2.77 -3.76
CA LEU A 289 16.85 -2.25 -5.07
C LEU A 289 17.18 -0.76 -5.21
N ALA A 290 16.92 0.04 -4.19
CA ALA A 290 17.30 1.45 -4.17
C ALA A 290 18.83 1.59 -4.30
N ASP A 291 19.58 0.86 -3.46
CA ASP A 291 21.04 0.77 -3.51
C ASP A 291 21.55 0.34 -4.89
N PHE A 292 20.88 -0.62 -5.52
CA PHE A 292 21.25 -1.07 -6.86
C PHE A 292 21.18 0.04 -7.90
N TYR A 293 20.19 0.94 -7.84
CA TYR A 293 20.11 2.07 -8.77
C TYR A 293 21.00 3.26 -8.36
N THR A 294 21.26 3.46 -7.07
CA THR A 294 22.04 4.61 -6.56
C THR A 294 23.55 4.36 -6.51
N THR A 295 23.99 3.14 -6.21
CA THR A 295 25.42 2.82 -6.05
C THR A 295 26.21 3.10 -7.32
N THR A 296 27.45 3.56 -7.15
CA THR A 296 28.44 3.66 -8.24
C THR A 296 29.38 2.45 -8.26
N ASN A 297 29.30 1.56 -7.26
CA ASN A 297 30.14 0.37 -7.15
C ASN A 297 29.60 -0.77 -8.03
N ILE A 298 30.36 -1.14 -9.06
CA ILE A 298 30.02 -2.22 -10.00
C ILE A 298 29.92 -3.58 -9.30
N GLU A 299 30.79 -3.89 -8.33
CA GLU A 299 30.74 -5.17 -7.62
C GLU A 299 29.45 -5.31 -6.80
N GLN A 300 29.02 -4.24 -6.13
CA GLN A 300 27.76 -4.23 -5.39
C GLN A 300 26.57 -4.45 -6.34
N ALA A 301 26.57 -3.80 -7.51
CA ALA A 301 25.56 -4.01 -8.53
C ALA A 301 25.56 -5.46 -9.06
N LEU A 302 26.73 -6.05 -9.32
CA LEU A 302 26.85 -7.44 -9.77
C LEU A 302 26.34 -8.44 -8.72
N ARG A 303 26.59 -8.19 -7.43
CA ARG A 303 26.04 -9.00 -6.33
C ARG A 303 24.53 -8.95 -6.26
N PHE A 304 23.94 -7.78 -6.45
CA PHE A 304 22.50 -7.63 -6.57
C PHE A 304 21.94 -8.45 -7.75
N LEU A 305 22.52 -8.29 -8.95
CA LEU A 305 22.09 -9.02 -10.15
C LEU A 305 22.15 -10.53 -9.95
N ALA A 306 23.20 -11.01 -9.30
CA ALA A 306 23.42 -12.42 -9.03
C ALA A 306 22.42 -12.95 -7.97
N THR A 307 22.24 -12.22 -6.87
CA THR A 307 21.36 -12.58 -5.74
C THR A 307 19.90 -12.73 -6.17
N TYR A 308 19.42 -11.82 -7.01
CA TYR A 308 18.02 -11.81 -7.46
C TYR A 308 17.83 -12.45 -8.84
N HIS A 309 18.88 -13.09 -9.38
CA HIS A 309 18.86 -13.72 -10.70
C HIS A 309 18.27 -12.81 -11.79
N VAL A 310 18.69 -11.55 -11.79
CA VAL A 310 18.20 -10.52 -12.71
C VAL A 310 18.60 -10.88 -14.13
N GLY A 311 17.62 -11.01 -15.02
CA GLY A 311 17.84 -11.25 -16.44
C GLY A 311 17.89 -9.98 -17.27
N TYR A 312 17.15 -8.95 -16.87
CA TYR A 312 17.12 -7.66 -17.55
C TYR A 312 17.07 -6.49 -16.57
N ILE A 313 17.74 -5.39 -16.92
CA ILE A 313 17.71 -4.12 -16.20
C ILE A 313 16.94 -3.12 -17.05
N TYR A 314 15.92 -2.51 -16.47
CA TYR A 314 15.09 -1.50 -17.11
C TYR A 314 15.41 -0.11 -16.58
N ILE A 315 15.65 0.85 -17.47
CA ILE A 315 15.87 2.26 -17.12
C ILE A 315 14.97 3.12 -18.01
N GLY A 316 13.84 3.59 -17.47
CA GLY A 316 12.93 4.51 -18.14
C GLY A 316 12.77 5.82 -17.40
N GLY A 317 11.66 6.51 -17.63
CA GLY A 317 11.43 7.83 -17.05
C GLY A 317 11.35 7.83 -15.52
N VAL A 318 10.78 6.79 -14.90
CA VAL A 318 10.77 6.67 -13.43
C VAL A 318 12.20 6.54 -12.89
N GLU A 319 12.99 5.62 -13.44
CA GLU A 319 14.34 5.40 -12.91
C GLU A 319 15.21 6.66 -13.07
N ARG A 320 15.08 7.36 -14.20
CA ARG A 320 15.80 8.62 -14.46
C ARG A 320 15.35 9.78 -13.58
N ALA A 321 14.08 9.79 -13.20
CA ALA A 321 13.49 10.86 -12.39
C ALA A 321 13.90 10.75 -10.91
N PHE A 322 14.09 9.53 -10.40
CA PHE A 322 14.26 9.28 -8.97
C PHE A 322 15.64 8.81 -8.53
N TYR A 323 16.45 8.26 -9.44
CA TYR A 323 17.80 7.78 -9.09
C TYR A 323 18.89 8.70 -9.64
N PRO A 324 20.02 8.86 -8.93
CA PRO A 324 21.10 9.75 -9.31
C PRO A 324 21.73 9.33 -10.64
N VAL A 325 22.09 10.32 -11.46
CA VAL A 325 22.67 10.10 -12.79
C VAL A 325 23.96 9.30 -12.70
N GLU A 326 24.76 9.54 -11.66
CA GLU A 326 26.01 8.84 -11.37
C GLU A 326 25.76 7.34 -11.13
N GLY A 327 24.70 7.02 -10.39
CA GLY A 327 24.27 5.65 -10.15
C GLY A 327 23.83 4.96 -11.43
N LEU A 328 23.06 5.64 -12.29
CA LEU A 328 22.61 5.07 -13.57
C LEU A 328 23.74 4.94 -14.61
N ALA A 329 24.74 5.83 -14.57
CA ALA A 329 25.86 5.83 -15.51
C ALA A 329 26.70 4.54 -15.42
N LYS A 330 26.73 3.86 -14.27
CA LYS A 330 27.48 2.60 -14.10
C LYS A 330 27.09 1.52 -15.11
N PHE A 331 25.82 1.47 -15.52
CA PHE A 331 25.34 0.41 -16.41
C PHE A 331 25.98 0.52 -17.80
N ALA A 332 26.26 1.73 -18.27
CA ALA A 332 27.02 1.93 -19.50
C ALA A 332 28.46 1.41 -19.37
N ALA A 333 29.09 1.57 -18.19
CA ALA A 333 30.43 1.06 -17.92
C ALA A 333 30.48 -0.48 -17.81
N MET A 334 29.36 -1.13 -17.51
CA MET A 334 29.24 -2.60 -17.44
C MET A 334 28.95 -3.23 -18.81
N GLU A 335 28.66 -2.43 -19.84
CA GLU A 335 28.33 -2.91 -21.18
C GLU A 335 29.51 -3.63 -21.82
N GLY A 336 29.22 -4.72 -22.54
CA GLY A 336 30.23 -5.56 -23.19
C GLY A 336 30.90 -6.57 -22.25
N SER A 337 30.92 -6.31 -20.94
CA SER A 337 31.44 -7.25 -19.93
C SER A 337 30.33 -8.08 -19.29
N TYR A 338 29.30 -7.43 -18.77
CA TYR A 338 28.20 -8.07 -18.03
C TYR A 338 26.81 -7.72 -18.55
N LEU A 339 26.71 -6.62 -19.29
CA LEU A 339 25.45 -6.10 -19.81
C LEU A 339 25.50 -5.99 -21.33
N ARG A 340 24.41 -6.38 -21.99
CA ARG A 340 24.21 -6.17 -23.42
C ARG A 340 23.02 -5.25 -23.56
N ARG A 341 23.21 -4.09 -24.17
CA ARG A 341 22.08 -3.23 -24.51
C ARG A 341 21.24 -3.91 -25.58
N VAL A 342 19.97 -4.16 -25.27
CA VAL A 342 19.01 -4.85 -26.16
C VAL A 342 17.85 -3.96 -26.59
N TYR A 343 17.67 -2.83 -25.92
CA TYR A 343 16.73 -1.78 -26.30
C TYR A 343 17.32 -0.42 -25.94
N ASP A 344 17.20 0.54 -26.86
CA ASP A 344 17.62 1.93 -26.70
C ASP A 344 16.77 2.82 -27.61
N ALA A 345 15.67 3.36 -27.07
CA ALA A 345 14.78 4.26 -27.80
C ALA A 345 13.94 5.09 -26.81
N ASP A 346 13.62 6.32 -27.20
CA ASP A 346 12.68 7.21 -26.47
C ASP A 346 12.98 7.32 -24.97
N GLN A 347 14.25 7.52 -24.62
CA GLN A 347 14.76 7.62 -23.24
C GLN A 347 14.65 6.33 -22.41
N VAL A 348 14.27 5.20 -23.01
CA VAL A 348 14.28 3.89 -22.33
C VAL A 348 15.48 3.07 -22.77
N LEU A 349 16.20 2.53 -21.78
CA LEU A 349 17.28 1.57 -21.96
C LEU A 349 16.89 0.24 -21.32
N ILE A 350 17.12 -0.86 -22.05
CA ILE A 350 17.04 -2.22 -21.48
C ILE A 350 18.36 -2.93 -21.70
N TYR A 351 18.96 -3.40 -20.62
CA TYR A 351 20.15 -4.23 -20.64
C TYR A 351 19.79 -5.68 -20.34
N GLN A 352 20.19 -6.59 -21.20
CA GLN A 352 20.25 -8.02 -20.89
C GLN A 352 21.47 -8.31 -20.04
N VAL A 353 21.27 -9.02 -18.94
CA VAL A 353 22.33 -9.42 -18.02
C VAL A 353 22.95 -10.74 -18.49
N TYR A 354 24.26 -10.81 -18.57
CA TYR A 354 25.01 -12.03 -18.88
C TYR A 354 26.37 -12.04 -18.18
N GLY A 355 27.00 -13.21 -18.08
CA GLY A 355 28.38 -13.30 -17.56
C GLY A 355 28.56 -12.90 -16.08
N VAL A 356 27.47 -12.69 -15.33
CA VAL A 356 27.55 -12.40 -13.89
C VAL A 356 28.03 -13.64 -13.15
N PRO A 357 29.14 -13.58 -12.38
CA PRO A 357 29.66 -14.73 -11.65
C PRO A 357 28.64 -15.27 -10.65
N THR A 358 28.36 -16.58 -10.70
CA THR A 358 27.46 -17.23 -9.74
C THR A 358 28.01 -17.20 -8.31
N SER A 359 29.32 -17.00 -8.14
CA SER A 359 29.96 -16.74 -6.84
C SER A 359 29.47 -15.46 -6.16
N TYR A 360 28.85 -14.54 -6.90
CA TYR A 360 28.18 -13.37 -6.36
C TYR A 360 26.73 -13.63 -5.94
N ALA A 361 26.11 -14.71 -6.46
CA ALA A 361 24.76 -15.16 -6.11
C ALA A 361 24.75 -16.05 -4.87
N ILE A 362 25.90 -16.68 -4.56
CA ILE A 362 26.18 -17.11 -3.21
C ILE A 362 26.06 -15.80 -2.41
N PRO A 363 25.02 -15.61 -1.56
CA PRO A 363 25.16 -14.60 -0.54
C PRO A 363 26.52 -14.93 0.02
N ALA A 364 27.45 -13.97 0.06
CA ALA A 364 28.68 -14.19 0.79
C ALA A 364 28.22 -14.99 2.01
N PRO A 365 28.82 -16.17 2.29
CA PRO A 365 28.52 -16.76 3.58
C PRO A 365 28.54 -15.58 4.55
N LEU A 366 27.74 -15.58 5.59
CA LEU A 366 28.20 -14.81 6.71
C LEU A 366 29.56 -15.44 7.15
N SER A 367 30.66 -15.40 6.36
CA SER A 367 31.66 -14.34 6.24
C SER A 367 31.12 -12.94 6.66
N ARG A 368 30.44 -12.72 7.79
CA ARG A 368 31.10 -12.73 9.10
C ARG A 368 32.27 -13.68 9.11
N PRO A 369 33.52 -13.20 9.22
CA PRO A 369 34.63 -14.12 9.34
C PRO A 369 34.18 -15.22 10.30
N ALA A 370 34.43 -16.48 9.96
CA ALA A 370 34.74 -17.37 11.05
C ALA A 370 35.95 -16.67 11.69
N THR A 371 35.67 -15.78 12.63
CA THR A 371 36.59 -15.35 13.65
C THR A 371 36.75 -16.61 14.49
N THR A 372 37.43 -17.60 13.93
CA THR A 372 38.45 -18.31 14.69
C THR A 372 39.57 -17.35 15.06
N ASP A 373 39.64 -16.17 14.42
CA ASP A 373 40.26 -14.99 15.01
C ASP A 373 39.21 -14.23 15.83
N HIS A 374 38.79 -14.81 16.95
CA HIS A 374 38.46 -13.95 18.09
C HIS A 374 39.66 -12.98 18.21
N PRO A 375 39.50 -11.64 18.18
CA PRO A 375 40.41 -10.86 19.00
C PRO A 375 40.26 -11.47 20.38
N ASP A 376 41.34 -12.08 20.91
CA ASP A 376 41.32 -12.70 22.21
C ASP A 376 40.55 -11.78 23.16
N LEU A 377 39.64 -12.35 23.93
CA LEU A 377 38.98 -11.62 25.00
C LEU A 377 40.05 -10.79 25.72
N PRO A 378 39.82 -9.49 25.96
CA PRO A 378 40.84 -8.61 26.52
C PRO A 378 41.50 -9.31 27.70
N THR A 379 42.82 -9.51 27.62
CA THR A 379 43.57 -10.26 28.64
C THR A 379 43.41 -9.55 29.97
N GLY A 380 42.94 -10.25 31.01
CA GLY A 380 42.64 -9.68 32.31
C GLY A 380 41.21 -9.95 32.76
N GLU A 381 40.73 -9.17 33.72
CA GLU A 381 39.43 -9.39 34.39
C GLU A 381 38.23 -9.29 33.43
N THR A 382 38.28 -8.37 32.46
CA THR A 382 37.21 -8.16 31.47
C THR A 382 36.97 -9.37 30.57
N GLY A 383 38.03 -10.08 30.17
CA GLY A 383 37.89 -11.29 29.37
C GLY A 383 37.30 -12.46 30.17
N ALA A 384 37.71 -12.62 31.42
CA ALA A 384 37.14 -13.64 32.31
C ALA A 384 35.66 -13.38 32.62
N GLU A 385 35.26 -12.12 32.77
CA GLU A 385 33.87 -11.70 32.98
C GLU A 385 32.99 -12.07 31.76
N ILE A 386 33.42 -11.74 30.55
CA ILE A 386 32.68 -12.08 29.32
C ILE A 386 32.54 -13.60 29.17
N ALA A 387 33.61 -14.37 29.39
CA ALA A 387 33.55 -15.83 29.31
C ALA A 387 32.57 -16.44 30.33
N ALA A 388 32.53 -15.90 31.55
CA ALA A 388 31.57 -16.34 32.57
C ALA A 388 30.12 -16.02 32.17
N LEU A 389 29.88 -14.83 31.59
CA LEU A 389 28.56 -14.43 31.10
C LEU A 389 28.12 -15.27 29.89
N GLU A 390 29.02 -15.61 28.97
CA GLU A 390 28.73 -16.52 27.86
C GLU A 390 28.33 -17.91 28.34
N GLN A 391 29.06 -18.45 29.32
CA GLN A 391 28.73 -19.75 29.92
C GLN A 391 27.38 -19.72 30.63
N ALA A 392 27.08 -18.64 31.38
CA ALA A 392 25.81 -18.46 32.06
C ALA A 392 24.64 -18.35 31.08
N LEU A 393 24.79 -17.60 30.00
CA LEU A 393 23.76 -17.45 28.97
C LEU A 393 23.55 -18.75 28.17
N ALA A 394 24.61 -19.52 27.93
CA ALA A 394 24.49 -20.83 27.30
C ALA A 394 23.69 -21.82 28.17
N ALA A 395 23.81 -21.72 29.49
CA ALA A 395 23.04 -22.53 30.43
C ALA A 395 21.57 -22.08 30.53
N ASN A 396 21.27 -20.79 30.38
CA ASN A 396 19.92 -20.25 30.34
C ASN A 396 19.76 -19.16 29.26
N PRO A 397 19.44 -19.54 28.01
CA PRO A 397 19.37 -18.60 26.88
C PRO A 397 18.29 -17.51 26.97
N SER A 398 17.34 -17.67 27.90
CA SER A 398 16.27 -16.69 28.16
C SER A 398 16.55 -15.74 29.31
N ASP A 399 17.70 -15.86 29.99
CA ASP A 399 18.05 -14.97 31.09
C ASP A 399 18.37 -13.55 30.57
N GLY A 400 17.40 -12.65 30.75
CA GLY A 400 17.51 -11.25 30.36
C GLY A 400 18.69 -10.53 31.01
N SER A 401 18.92 -10.73 32.30
CA SER A 401 19.98 -10.02 33.04
C SER A 401 21.37 -10.39 32.51
N THR A 402 21.61 -11.69 32.32
CA THR A 402 22.87 -12.19 31.77
C THR A 402 23.05 -11.74 30.32
N ALA A 403 21.99 -11.79 29.50
CA ALA A 403 22.04 -11.31 28.12
C ALA A 403 22.31 -9.81 28.02
N PHE A 404 21.71 -9.00 28.89
CA PHE A 404 21.96 -7.56 29.00
C PHE A 404 23.43 -7.28 29.32
N GLY A 405 23.95 -7.91 30.38
CA GLY A 405 25.33 -7.73 30.82
C GLY A 405 26.33 -8.10 29.71
N LEU A 406 26.11 -9.24 29.05
CA LEU A 406 26.98 -9.68 27.96
C LEU A 406 26.90 -8.74 26.74
N ALA A 407 25.70 -8.32 26.36
CA ALA A 407 25.49 -7.41 25.24
C ALA A 407 26.10 -6.03 25.49
N ASP A 408 26.01 -5.51 26.71
CA ASP A 408 26.61 -4.23 27.09
C ASP A 408 28.14 -4.27 26.99
N ARG A 409 28.77 -5.36 27.47
CA ARG A 409 30.22 -5.58 27.27
C ARG A 409 30.60 -5.67 25.80
N TYR A 410 29.81 -6.38 24.99
CA TYR A 410 30.04 -6.44 23.54
C TYR A 410 29.86 -5.10 22.87
N ARG A 411 28.87 -4.30 23.28
CA ARG A 411 28.67 -2.94 22.79
C ARG A 411 29.87 -2.05 23.11
N ALA A 412 30.37 -2.09 24.35
CA ALA A 412 31.55 -1.32 24.78
C ALA A 412 32.83 -1.68 24.01
N LEU A 413 32.94 -2.92 23.53
CA LEU A 413 34.04 -3.39 22.68
C LEU A 413 33.82 -3.12 21.18
N GLY A 414 32.72 -2.47 20.79
CA GLY A 414 32.35 -2.26 19.39
C GLY A 414 31.91 -3.54 18.66
N ARG A 415 31.68 -4.64 19.38
CA ARG A 415 31.23 -5.95 18.86
C ARG A 415 29.70 -5.97 18.72
N LEU A 416 29.16 -4.97 18.04
CA LEU A 416 27.74 -4.63 18.03
C LEU A 416 26.84 -5.79 17.53
N GLU A 417 27.22 -6.49 16.46
CA GLU A 417 26.40 -7.58 15.94
C GLU A 417 26.48 -8.87 16.80
N GLU A 418 27.43 -8.96 17.74
CA GLU A 418 27.45 -10.03 18.76
C GLU A 418 26.53 -9.67 19.91
N ALA A 419 26.56 -8.40 20.32
CA ALA A 419 25.60 -7.85 21.27
C ALA A 419 24.15 -8.08 20.80
N VAL A 420 23.82 -7.80 19.54
CA VAL A 420 22.48 -8.10 18.98
C VAL A 420 22.16 -9.59 19.03
N ARG A 421 23.13 -10.46 18.72
CA ARG A 421 22.92 -11.92 18.64
C ARG A 421 22.50 -12.51 19.98
N VAL A 422 23.09 -12.03 21.07
CA VAL A 422 22.79 -12.50 22.43
C VAL A 422 21.56 -11.79 23.02
N LEU A 423 21.38 -10.51 22.71
CA LEU A 423 20.33 -9.69 23.33
C LEU A 423 18.96 -9.88 22.69
N ALA A 424 18.87 -9.98 21.36
CA ALA A 424 17.59 -10.04 20.66
C ALA A 424 16.73 -11.26 21.03
N PRO A 425 17.28 -12.49 21.19
CA PRO A 425 16.52 -13.62 21.70
C PRO A 425 16.02 -13.41 23.13
N ALA A 426 16.86 -12.86 24.02
CA ALA A 426 16.49 -12.59 25.41
C ALA A 426 15.39 -11.52 25.52
N ALA A 427 15.45 -10.46 24.72
CA ALA A 427 14.40 -9.44 24.63
C ALA A 427 13.06 -10.03 24.14
N ARG A 428 13.09 -10.96 23.18
CA ARG A 428 11.88 -11.68 22.74
C ARG A 428 11.30 -12.60 23.81
N ALA A 429 12.16 -13.24 24.60
CA ALA A 429 11.74 -14.10 25.70
C ALA A 429 11.17 -13.30 26.88
N ASN A 430 11.60 -12.05 27.05
CA ASN A 430 11.21 -11.16 28.14
C ASN A 430 10.57 -9.87 27.57
N PRO A 431 9.37 -9.97 26.96
CA PRO A 431 8.77 -8.85 26.24
C PRO A 431 8.42 -7.64 27.12
N ALA A 432 8.29 -7.83 28.43
CA ALA A 432 8.00 -6.76 29.39
C ALA A 432 9.26 -6.07 29.95
N ASP A 433 10.46 -6.53 29.59
CA ASP A 433 11.71 -5.94 30.07
C ASP A 433 12.13 -4.75 29.19
N VAL A 434 11.80 -3.55 29.68
CA VAL A 434 12.12 -2.27 29.05
C VAL A 434 13.63 -2.12 28.81
N GLY A 435 14.46 -2.59 29.75
CA GLY A 435 15.91 -2.45 29.70
C GLY A 435 16.52 -3.20 28.52
N LEU A 436 16.07 -4.43 28.28
CA LEU A 436 16.52 -5.23 27.14
C LEU A 436 16.18 -4.58 25.81
N HIS A 437 14.94 -4.09 25.67
CA HIS A 437 14.48 -3.43 24.46
C HIS A 437 15.19 -2.09 24.22
N HIS A 438 15.44 -1.33 25.27
CA HIS A 438 16.26 -0.11 25.20
C HIS A 438 17.69 -0.38 24.76
N LEU A 439 18.39 -1.34 25.39
CA LEU A 439 19.76 -1.66 25.02
C LEU A 439 19.82 -2.22 23.60
N LEU A 440 18.83 -3.02 23.19
CA LEU A 440 18.73 -3.52 21.82
C LEU A 440 18.52 -2.39 20.82
N GLY A 441 17.62 -1.45 21.11
CA GLY A 441 17.39 -0.25 20.30
C GLY A 441 18.66 0.60 20.18
N ASP A 442 19.38 0.80 21.28
CA ASP A 442 20.62 1.57 21.28
C ASP A 442 21.73 0.89 20.44
N ILE A 443 21.92 -0.43 20.58
CA ILE A 443 22.91 -1.19 19.79
C ILE A 443 22.55 -1.17 18.30
N LEU A 444 21.27 -1.31 17.96
CA LEU A 444 20.80 -1.27 16.57
C LEU A 444 20.93 0.14 15.97
N SER A 445 20.75 1.18 16.78
CA SER A 445 21.02 2.58 16.41
C SER A 445 22.49 2.79 16.07
N ASP A 446 23.40 2.27 16.91
CA ASP A 446 24.85 2.34 16.70
C ASP A 446 25.28 1.63 15.40
N LEU A 447 24.54 0.58 15.00
CA LEU A 447 24.72 -0.15 13.74
C LEU A 447 24.13 0.55 12.51
N GLY A 448 23.38 1.64 12.67
CA GLY A 448 22.65 2.28 11.58
C GLY A 448 21.39 1.54 11.14
N ARG A 449 20.92 0.54 11.90
CA ARG A 449 19.73 -0.28 11.59
C ARG A 449 18.47 0.37 12.19
N TYR A 450 18.16 1.57 11.70
CA TYR A 450 17.18 2.48 12.32
C TYR A 450 15.75 1.93 12.40
N GLU A 451 15.31 1.09 11.47
CA GLU A 451 13.98 0.46 11.52
C GLU A 451 13.88 -0.57 12.65
N GLU A 452 14.92 -1.39 12.83
CA GLU A 452 14.92 -2.40 13.90
C GLU A 452 15.13 -1.74 15.27
N ALA A 453 15.91 -0.65 15.31
CA ALA A 453 16.04 0.18 16.50
C ALA A 453 14.70 0.82 16.89
N GLU A 454 13.94 1.33 15.91
CA GLU A 454 12.57 1.85 16.10
C GLU A 454 11.65 0.77 16.70
N ASP A 455 11.65 -0.45 16.16
CA ASP A 455 10.85 -1.56 16.69
C ASP A 455 11.23 -1.90 18.15
N ALA A 456 12.52 -1.90 18.48
CA ALA A 456 12.98 -2.17 19.84
C ALA A 456 12.59 -1.05 20.82
N TYR A 457 12.76 0.22 20.46
CA TYR A 457 12.30 1.33 21.29
C TYR A 457 10.77 1.36 21.43
N LEU A 458 10.03 1.02 20.38
CA LEU A 458 8.58 0.90 20.44
C LEU A 458 8.15 -0.25 21.37
N ALA A 459 8.85 -1.39 21.34
CA ALA A 459 8.62 -2.48 22.29
C ALA A 459 8.86 -2.04 23.74
N ALA A 460 9.88 -1.23 24.00
CA ALA A 460 10.13 -0.66 25.32
C ALA A 460 8.99 0.27 25.77
N ALA A 461 8.54 1.18 24.89
CA ALA A 461 7.42 2.08 25.15
C ALA A 461 6.07 1.36 25.27
N GLN A 462 5.91 0.18 24.69
CA GLN A 462 4.71 -0.66 24.87
C GLN A 462 4.76 -1.47 26.18
N ALA A 463 5.95 -1.94 26.57
CA ALA A 463 6.15 -2.65 27.83
C ALA A 463 5.90 -1.75 29.04
N ASP A 464 6.38 -0.51 28.98
CA ASP A 464 6.07 0.55 29.94
C ASP A 464 5.78 1.86 29.19
N PRO A 465 4.50 2.24 29.03
CA PRO A 465 4.10 3.47 28.36
C PRO A 465 4.37 4.76 29.16
N SER A 466 5.58 4.94 29.67
CA SER A 466 6.00 6.12 30.42
C SER A 466 6.52 7.25 29.51
N ALA A 467 6.45 8.49 29.99
CA ALA A 467 6.92 9.66 29.25
C ALA A 467 8.40 9.53 28.85
N GLY A 468 9.23 8.95 29.72
CA GLY A 468 10.66 8.71 29.44
C GLY A 468 10.90 7.74 28.26
N ASN A 469 10.11 6.67 28.13
CA ASN A 469 10.28 5.70 27.05
C ASN A 469 9.81 6.27 25.70
N TRP A 470 8.70 7.01 25.69
CA TRP A 470 8.24 7.75 24.52
C TRP A 470 9.23 8.86 24.12
N ASN A 471 9.82 9.56 25.09
CA ASN A 471 10.87 10.53 24.85
C ASN A 471 12.11 9.88 24.21
N LYS A 472 12.54 8.71 24.70
CA LYS A 472 13.71 8.00 24.15
C LYS A 472 13.49 7.60 22.68
N LEU A 473 12.30 7.08 22.36
CA LEU A 473 11.90 6.78 20.98
C LEU A 473 11.88 8.05 20.13
N GLY A 474 11.25 9.13 20.60
CA GLY A 474 11.15 10.41 19.89
C GLY A 474 12.50 11.05 19.62
N ALA A 475 13.40 11.05 20.60
CA ALA A 475 14.76 11.56 20.47
C ALA A 475 15.58 10.77 19.44
N ALA A 476 15.46 9.43 19.43
CA ALA A 476 16.12 8.57 18.46
C ALA A 476 15.59 8.82 17.03
N LEU A 477 14.27 8.89 16.86
CA LEU A 477 13.62 9.19 15.59
C LEU A 477 14.02 10.57 15.04
N LEU A 478 14.13 11.57 15.91
CA LEU A 478 14.61 12.92 15.56
C LEU A 478 16.07 12.87 15.08
N ALA A 479 16.94 12.12 15.78
CA ALA A 479 18.34 11.97 15.39
C ALA A 479 18.51 11.31 14.01
N TRP A 480 17.61 10.39 13.64
CA TRP A 480 17.59 9.74 12.33
C TRP A 480 16.84 10.53 11.25
N GLY A 481 16.29 11.71 11.57
CA GLY A 481 15.54 12.55 10.62
C GLY A 481 14.12 12.06 10.31
N LYS A 482 13.57 11.12 11.08
CA LYS A 482 12.18 10.62 10.95
C LYS A 482 11.20 11.57 11.65
N LEU A 483 11.13 12.82 11.18
CA LEU A 483 10.49 13.95 11.89
C LEU A 483 9.02 13.70 12.25
N ASP A 484 8.22 13.17 11.32
CA ASP A 484 6.77 12.94 11.57
C ASP A 484 6.52 11.93 12.69
N LYS A 485 7.34 10.87 12.75
CA LYS A 485 7.23 9.86 13.80
C LYS A 485 7.80 10.36 15.13
N ALA A 486 8.86 11.17 15.07
CA ALA A 486 9.46 11.78 16.25
C ALA A 486 8.45 12.69 16.96
N GLU A 487 7.74 13.53 16.20
CA GLU A 487 6.70 14.42 16.73
C GLU A 487 5.61 13.62 17.46
N LEU A 488 5.08 12.57 16.84
CA LEU A 488 4.08 11.70 17.49
C LEU A 488 4.58 11.09 18.81
N ALA A 489 5.81 10.59 18.84
CA ALA A 489 6.39 10.00 20.05
C ALA A 489 6.64 11.05 21.15
N LEU A 490 7.10 12.23 20.79
CA LEU A 490 7.35 13.33 21.74
C LEU A 490 6.03 13.92 22.27
N ASP A 491 5.00 14.03 21.43
CA ASP A 491 3.65 14.42 21.84
C ASP A 491 3.06 13.42 22.85
N GLN A 492 3.28 12.11 22.65
CA GLN A 492 2.88 11.10 23.65
C GLN A 492 3.62 11.31 24.97
N ALA A 493 4.92 11.62 24.93
CA ALA A 493 5.69 11.88 26.15
C ALA A 493 5.16 13.10 26.91
N ILE A 494 4.84 14.20 26.21
CA ILE A 494 4.26 15.42 26.80
C ILE A 494 2.84 15.17 27.31
N MET A 495 2.03 14.40 26.59
CA MET A 495 0.68 14.05 27.05
C MET A 495 0.71 13.28 28.38
N LEU A 496 1.70 12.40 28.55
CA LEU A 496 1.88 11.62 29.78
C LEU A 496 2.46 12.44 30.92
N GLU A 497 3.46 13.27 30.64
CA GLU A 497 4.10 14.13 31.63
C GLU A 497 4.42 15.51 31.04
N PRO A 498 3.47 16.47 31.14
CA PRO A 498 3.63 17.80 30.54
C PRO A 498 4.75 18.66 31.13
N ASN A 499 5.33 18.25 32.26
CA ASN A 499 6.43 18.96 32.92
C ASN A 499 7.77 18.22 32.74
N LEU A 500 7.82 17.13 31.99
CA LEU A 500 9.08 16.48 31.65
C LEU A 500 9.83 17.39 30.66
N PRO A 501 11.02 17.91 31.00
CA PRO A 501 11.68 18.91 30.16
C PRO A 501 12.12 18.36 28.79
N ASP A 502 12.68 17.15 28.77
CA ASP A 502 13.37 16.59 27.60
C ASP A 502 12.54 16.55 26.31
N PRO A 503 11.25 16.12 26.32
CA PRO A 503 10.40 16.17 25.13
C PRO A 503 10.24 17.57 24.53
N HIS A 504 10.12 18.61 25.36
CA HIS A 504 10.01 20.00 24.89
C HIS A 504 11.29 20.46 24.18
N TYR A 505 12.46 20.08 24.70
CA TYR A 505 13.73 20.35 23.99
C TYR A 505 13.78 19.64 22.63
N HIS A 506 13.39 18.37 22.58
CA HIS A 506 13.41 17.60 21.35
C HIS A 506 12.37 18.09 20.33
N LEU A 507 11.15 18.48 20.73
CA LEU A 507 10.18 19.12 19.83
C LEU A 507 10.67 20.48 19.35
N GLY A 508 11.27 21.29 20.21
CA GLY A 508 11.87 22.56 19.82
C GLY A 508 12.93 22.40 18.72
N ARG A 509 13.78 21.38 18.84
CA ARG A 509 14.75 21.01 17.79
C ARG A 509 14.08 20.47 16.52
N LEU A 510 13.03 19.67 16.67
CA LEU A 510 12.27 19.12 15.55
C LEU A 510 11.64 20.24 14.71
N PHE A 511 10.94 21.17 15.35
CA PHE A 511 10.35 22.32 14.68
C PHE A 511 11.40 23.22 14.05
N ALA A 512 12.56 23.42 14.70
CA ALA A 512 13.68 24.14 14.10
C ALA A 512 14.20 23.44 12.83
N GLN A 513 14.33 22.11 12.82
CA GLN A 513 14.72 21.34 11.62
C GLN A 513 13.69 21.47 10.49
N ARG A 514 12.39 21.54 10.81
CA ARG A 514 11.32 21.82 9.84
C ARG A 514 11.19 23.30 9.42
N ARG A 515 11.98 24.20 10.02
CA ARG A 515 11.91 25.66 9.84
C ARG A 515 10.60 26.28 10.34
N GLU A 516 9.96 25.64 11.31
CA GLU A 516 8.77 26.12 12.00
C GLU A 516 9.19 26.96 13.21
N ARG A 517 9.44 28.25 12.97
CA ARG A 517 10.08 29.15 13.94
C ARG A 517 9.29 29.35 15.23
N GLU A 518 8.00 29.70 15.13
CA GLU A 518 7.19 30.02 16.31
C GLU A 518 6.97 28.80 17.23
N PRO A 519 6.60 27.60 16.72
CA PRO A 519 6.53 26.40 17.56
C PRO A 519 7.88 26.06 18.20
N ALA A 520 8.99 26.19 17.46
CA ALA A 520 10.32 25.93 18.00
C ALA A 520 10.66 26.86 19.18
N ILE A 521 10.39 28.17 19.06
CA ILE A 521 10.59 29.14 20.15
C ILE A 521 9.75 28.76 21.37
N SER A 522 8.47 28.44 21.16
CA SER A 522 7.54 28.07 22.24
C SER A 522 8.06 26.89 23.05
N GLU A 523 8.41 25.79 22.38
CA GLU A 523 8.87 24.57 23.05
C GLU A 523 10.22 24.75 23.76
N ILE A 524 11.15 25.50 23.15
CA ILE A 524 12.45 25.80 23.76
C ILE A 524 12.31 26.70 25.00
N GLN A 525 11.38 27.66 24.99
CA GLN A 525 11.08 28.48 26.18
C GLN A 525 10.50 27.64 27.32
N VAL A 526 9.61 26.69 27.00
CA VAL A 526 9.07 25.75 28.00
C VAL A 526 10.19 24.90 28.59
N TYR A 527 11.08 24.34 27.77
CA TYR A 527 12.25 23.60 28.25
C TYR A 527 13.11 24.41 29.22
N LEU A 528 13.48 25.64 28.84
CA LEU A 528 14.32 26.52 29.68
C LEU A 528 13.63 26.95 30.98
N ALA A 529 12.29 27.02 31.00
CA ALA A 529 11.53 27.29 32.22
C ALA A 529 11.49 26.07 33.15
N LEU A 530 11.38 24.86 32.60
CA LEU A 530 11.31 23.61 33.38
C LEU A 530 12.69 23.14 33.85
N ALA A 531 13.74 23.37 33.05
CA ALA A 531 15.12 22.92 33.32
C ALA A 531 16.16 24.00 32.96
N PRO A 532 16.22 25.11 33.71
CA PRO A 532 17.15 26.22 33.42
C PRO A 532 18.63 25.83 33.50
N ASP A 533 18.96 24.82 34.31
CA ASP A 533 20.30 24.24 34.45
C ASP A 533 20.38 22.81 33.86
N GLY A 534 19.46 22.48 32.95
CA GLY A 534 19.37 21.16 32.31
C GLY A 534 20.54 20.84 31.37
N PRO A 535 20.72 19.58 30.97
CA PRO A 535 21.85 19.13 30.15
C PRO A 535 21.93 19.81 28.78
N TRP A 536 20.81 20.32 28.25
CA TRP A 536 20.75 21.05 26.99
C TRP A 536 20.45 22.54 27.17
N ALA A 537 20.53 23.11 28.38
CA ALA A 537 20.20 24.52 28.62
C ALA A 537 21.03 25.50 27.77
N ALA A 538 22.33 25.22 27.60
CA ALA A 538 23.22 26.02 26.75
C ALA A 538 22.84 25.93 25.26
N ASP A 539 22.59 24.71 24.76
CA ASP A 539 22.18 24.46 23.38
C ASP A 539 20.80 25.08 23.09
N ALA A 540 19.86 24.93 24.02
CA ALA A 540 18.52 25.50 23.96
C ALA A 540 18.55 27.04 23.96
N SER A 541 19.41 27.65 24.79
CA SER A 541 19.58 29.12 24.80
C SER A 541 20.17 29.63 23.50
N THR A 542 21.14 28.90 22.93
CA THR A 542 21.74 29.22 21.63
C THR A 542 20.72 29.10 20.51
N LEU A 543 19.96 28.00 20.48
CA LEU A 543 18.90 27.78 19.51
C LEU A 543 17.81 28.85 19.62
N LEU A 544 17.43 29.25 20.84
CA LEU A 544 16.47 30.33 21.06
C LEU A 544 16.97 31.67 20.55
N ALA A 545 18.26 31.97 20.73
CA ALA A 545 18.89 33.19 20.22
C ALA A 545 18.92 33.20 18.68
N ASP A 546 19.29 32.07 18.05
CA ASP A 546 19.31 31.93 16.59
C ASP A 546 17.91 32.02 15.96
N LEU A 547 16.90 31.54 16.69
CA LEU A 547 15.50 31.62 16.31
C LEU A 547 14.85 32.95 16.69
N SER A 548 15.49 33.82 17.46
CA SER A 548 14.95 35.15 17.83
C SER A 548 15.48 36.24 16.87
N PRO A 549 14.66 37.23 16.49
CA PRO A 549 15.00 38.19 15.43
C PRO A 549 16.09 39.21 15.81
#